data_AF-A0A5E4HWS0-F1
#
_entry.id   AF-A0A5E4HWS0-F1
#
_cell.length_a   1.000
_cell.length_b   1.000
_cell.length_c   1.000
_cell.angle_alpha   90.00
_cell.angle_beta   90.00
_cell.angle_gamma   90.00
#
_symmetry.space_group_name_H-M   'P 1'
#
loop_
_entity.id
_entity.type
_entity.pdbx_description
1 polymer ?
#
loop_
_entity_poly.entity_id
_entity_poly.type
_entity_poly.pdbx_seq_one_letter_code
_entity_poly.pdbx_strand_id
1 'polypeptide(L)'
;MLGRKVEGAHPVSLVEVRRILEERSAEPDFGYEQQTSLDYARKFAKLTPEDAAKMAKELGEEIPALKGEALAKIIDMLPLHASSITAILAQSRIALSDAQSAKCLDIIAKFRERMVAPPPPPEVPAPQAAAEGAEGSESKPAESGEPASKPSGAAKSESKSK
;
A
#
# COMPACT_ATOMS: atom_id res chain seq x y z
N MET A 1 6.87 10.22 -17.43
CA MET A 1 7.96 9.25 -17.73
C MET A 1 9.11 9.51 -16.78
N LEU A 2 9.82 8.47 -16.37
CA LEU A 2 11.00 8.60 -15.49
C LEU A 2 12.25 8.82 -16.36
N GLY A 3 12.86 10.00 -16.25
CA GLY A 3 14.08 10.35 -16.98
C GLY A 3 13.94 10.37 -18.51
N ARG A 4 15.09 10.33 -19.21
CA ARG A 4 15.16 10.34 -20.69
C ARG A 4 15.01 8.95 -21.31
N LYS A 5 15.54 7.91 -20.66
CA LYS A 5 15.50 6.51 -21.09
C LYS A 5 15.74 5.61 -19.87
N VAL A 6 15.08 4.45 -19.84
CA VAL A 6 15.33 3.39 -18.87
C VAL A 6 16.35 2.43 -19.48
N GLU A 7 17.53 2.32 -18.87
CA GLU A 7 18.60 1.41 -19.33
C GLU A 7 18.36 -0.04 -18.88
N GLY A 8 17.61 -0.24 -17.79
CA GLY A 8 17.26 -1.57 -17.29
C GLY A 8 16.24 -1.50 -16.17
N ALA A 9 15.50 -2.60 -16.01
CA ALA A 9 14.58 -2.81 -14.91
C ALA A 9 14.65 -4.29 -14.51
N HIS A 10 14.65 -4.56 -13.21
CA HIS A 10 14.63 -5.91 -12.67
C HIS A 10 13.59 -6.00 -11.55
N PRO A 11 12.82 -7.10 -11.48
CA PRO A 11 11.92 -7.36 -10.37
C PRO A 11 12.70 -7.57 -9.07
N VAL A 12 12.14 -7.11 -7.97
CA VAL A 12 12.70 -7.24 -6.61
C VAL A 12 11.66 -7.91 -5.69
N SER A 13 12.13 -8.66 -4.70
CA SER A 13 11.26 -9.29 -3.70
C SER A 13 10.77 -8.30 -2.65
N LEU A 14 9.72 -8.62 -1.89
CA LEU A 14 9.23 -7.79 -0.78
C LEU A 14 10.29 -7.60 0.31
N VAL A 15 11.21 -8.55 0.47
CA VAL A 15 12.33 -8.44 1.40
C VAL A 15 13.28 -7.31 0.98
N GLU A 16 13.56 -7.21 -0.31
CA GLU A 16 14.36 -6.12 -0.88
C GLU A 16 13.62 -4.79 -0.85
N VAL A 17 12.32 -4.79 -1.19
CA VAL A 17 11.46 -3.60 -1.09
C VAL A 17 11.46 -3.07 0.33
N ARG A 18 11.30 -3.93 1.35
CA ARG A 18 11.36 -3.54 2.76
C ARG A 18 12.67 -2.83 3.04
N ARG A 19 13.82 -3.43 2.68
CA ARG A 19 15.14 -2.83 2.92
C ARG A 19 15.27 -1.45 2.27
N ILE A 20 14.89 -1.33 0.99
CA ILE A 20 14.98 -0.06 0.24
C ILE A 20 14.10 1.03 0.88
N LEU A 21 12.89 0.67 1.28
CA LEU A 21 11.97 1.63 1.90
C LEU A 21 12.36 1.99 3.33
N GLU A 22 12.97 1.07 4.09
CA GLU A 22 13.52 1.37 5.42
C GLU A 22 14.67 2.38 5.31
N GLU A 23 15.59 2.17 4.37
CA GLU A 23 16.66 3.13 4.07
C GLU A 23 16.08 4.49 3.65
N ARG A 24 15.10 4.51 2.75
CA ARG A 24 14.46 5.75 2.28
C ARG A 24 13.63 6.47 3.35
N SER A 25 13.08 5.74 4.32
CA SER A 25 12.27 6.33 5.40
C SER A 25 13.06 7.19 6.38
N ALA A 26 14.39 7.07 6.38
CA ALA A 26 15.27 7.93 7.17
C ALA A 26 15.48 9.32 6.55
N GLU A 27 15.08 9.52 5.29
CA GLU A 27 15.19 10.80 4.58
C GLU A 27 13.89 11.62 4.67
N PRO A 28 13.98 12.97 4.56
CA PRO A 28 12.81 13.83 4.46
C PRO A 28 11.85 13.45 3.31
N ASP A 29 10.64 14.02 3.34
CA ASP A 29 9.62 13.85 2.31
C ASP A 29 9.22 12.39 2.05
N PHE A 30 9.10 11.59 3.13
CA PHE A 30 8.56 10.24 3.06
C PHE A 30 7.03 10.27 3.18
N GLY A 31 6.35 10.10 2.04
CA GLY A 31 4.91 10.31 1.92
C GLY A 31 4.05 9.14 2.41
N TYR A 32 2.74 9.38 2.50
CA TYR A 32 1.75 8.39 2.95
C TYR A 32 1.78 7.07 2.15
N GLU A 33 1.86 7.14 0.82
CA GLU A 33 1.89 5.95 -0.04
C GLU A 33 3.19 5.13 0.16
N GLN A 34 4.30 5.81 0.41
CA GLN A 34 5.59 5.16 0.70
C GLN A 34 5.57 4.48 2.07
N GLN A 35 4.99 5.14 3.08
CA GLN A 35 4.76 4.56 4.40
C GLN A 35 3.85 3.34 4.32
N THR A 36 2.73 3.44 3.60
CA THR A 36 1.80 2.32 3.39
C THR A 36 2.49 1.15 2.70
N SER A 37 3.34 1.43 1.71
CA SER A 37 4.13 0.40 1.01
C SER A 37 5.17 -0.26 1.93
N LEU A 38 5.82 0.53 2.79
CA LEU A 38 6.76 0.02 3.78
C LEU A 38 6.07 -0.86 4.81
N ASP A 39 4.90 -0.46 5.30
CA ASP A 39 4.12 -1.25 6.26
C ASP A 39 3.65 -2.58 5.65
N TYR A 40 3.23 -2.55 4.38
CA TYR A 40 2.95 -3.77 3.63
C TYR A 40 4.19 -4.67 3.52
N ALA A 41 5.33 -4.11 3.11
CA ALA A 41 6.57 -4.87 2.97
C ALA A 41 7.03 -5.46 4.30
N ARG A 42 6.94 -4.72 5.41
CA ARG A 42 7.23 -5.22 6.77
C ARG A 42 6.32 -6.38 7.17
N LYS A 43 5.05 -6.33 6.81
CA LYS A 43 4.07 -7.38 7.13
C LYS A 43 4.27 -8.66 6.32
N PHE A 44 4.67 -8.55 5.06
CA PHE A 44 4.69 -9.68 4.12
C PHE A 44 6.10 -10.14 3.70
N ALA A 45 7.16 -9.43 4.06
CA ALA A 45 8.54 -9.90 3.90
C ALA A 45 8.84 -11.01 4.92
N LYS A 46 8.54 -12.25 4.53
CA LYS A 46 8.62 -13.46 5.36
C LYS A 46 10.04 -13.89 5.70
N LEU A 47 11.07 -13.35 5.04
CA LEU A 47 12.46 -13.77 5.21
C LEU A 47 13.36 -12.59 5.61
N THR A 48 14.54 -12.91 6.13
CA THR A 48 15.64 -11.96 6.27
C THR A 48 16.26 -11.67 4.89
N PRO A 49 16.94 -10.53 4.70
CA PRO A 49 17.65 -10.24 3.44
C PRO A 49 18.66 -11.33 3.07
N GLU A 50 19.36 -11.88 4.07
CA GLU A 50 20.33 -12.95 3.85
C GLU A 50 19.68 -14.25 3.39
N ASP A 51 18.60 -14.67 4.04
CA ASP A 51 17.90 -15.91 3.69
C ASP A 51 17.21 -15.79 2.33
N ALA A 52 16.62 -14.63 2.03
CA ALA A 52 16.04 -14.36 0.71
C ALA A 52 17.08 -14.42 -0.40
N ALA A 53 18.27 -13.82 -0.19
CA ALA A 53 19.36 -13.88 -1.16
C ALA A 53 19.91 -15.30 -1.35
N LYS A 54 20.06 -16.07 -0.26
CA LYS A 54 20.47 -17.48 -0.32
C LYS A 54 19.46 -18.33 -1.07
N MET A 55 18.16 -18.17 -0.77
CA MET A 55 17.08 -18.86 -1.48
C MET A 55 17.07 -18.50 -2.96
N ALA A 56 17.17 -17.21 -3.30
CA ALA A 56 17.18 -16.73 -4.68
C ALA A 56 18.31 -17.39 -5.49
N LYS A 57 19.49 -17.47 -4.89
CA LYS A 57 20.66 -18.11 -5.48
C LYS A 57 20.43 -19.62 -5.69
N GLU A 58 20.03 -20.34 -4.64
CA GLU A 58 19.77 -21.80 -4.73
C GLU A 58 18.71 -22.11 -5.80
N LEU A 59 17.59 -21.37 -5.81
CA LEU A 59 16.52 -21.57 -6.80
C LEU A 59 16.99 -21.27 -8.22
N GLY A 60 17.75 -20.19 -8.43
CA GLY A 60 18.25 -19.80 -9.75
C GLY A 60 19.30 -20.75 -10.31
N GLU A 61 20.17 -21.31 -9.47
CA GLU A 61 21.19 -22.30 -9.85
C GLU A 61 20.55 -23.66 -10.19
N GLU A 62 19.60 -24.11 -9.37
CA GLU A 62 19.01 -25.44 -9.50
C GLU A 62 17.86 -25.50 -10.51
N ILE A 63 17.19 -24.37 -10.74
CA ILE A 63 16.05 -24.27 -11.65
C ILE A 63 16.22 -23.00 -12.52
N PRO A 64 17.01 -23.06 -13.61
CA PRO A 64 17.33 -21.90 -14.44
C PRO A 64 16.11 -21.20 -15.10
N ALA A 65 14.96 -21.87 -15.13
CA ALA A 65 13.70 -21.29 -15.56
C ALA A 65 13.15 -20.24 -14.58
N LEU A 66 13.47 -20.36 -13.28
CA LEU A 66 13.08 -19.42 -12.24
C LEU A 66 14.00 -18.20 -12.24
N LYS A 67 13.61 -17.16 -12.97
CA LYS A 67 14.35 -15.90 -13.05
C LYS A 67 13.42 -14.71 -13.07
N GLY A 68 13.95 -13.53 -12.73
CA GLY A 68 13.19 -12.28 -12.73
C GLY A 68 11.95 -12.35 -11.85
N GLU A 69 10.78 -12.09 -12.44
CA GLU A 69 9.52 -11.97 -11.71
C GLU A 69 9.09 -13.30 -11.07
N ALA A 70 9.28 -14.42 -11.77
CA ALA A 70 8.96 -15.75 -11.24
C ALA A 70 9.74 -16.04 -9.95
N LEU A 71 11.04 -15.73 -9.94
CA LEU A 71 11.89 -15.95 -8.78
C LEU A 71 11.46 -15.07 -7.60
N ALA A 72 11.24 -13.77 -7.84
CA ALA A 72 10.77 -12.85 -6.82
C ALA A 72 9.44 -13.29 -6.20
N LYS A 73 8.48 -13.73 -7.04
CA LYS A 73 7.17 -14.20 -6.56
C LYS A 73 7.24 -15.49 -5.77
N ILE A 74 8.11 -16.43 -6.12
CA ILE A 74 8.31 -17.64 -5.33
C ILE A 74 8.85 -17.29 -3.94
N ILE A 75 9.81 -16.38 -3.84
CA ILE A 75 10.38 -15.90 -2.58
C ILE A 75 9.31 -15.20 -1.72
N ASP A 76 8.49 -14.34 -2.31
CA ASP A 76 7.43 -13.62 -1.59
C ASP A 76 6.32 -14.56 -1.08
N MET A 77 5.93 -15.54 -1.91
CA MET A 77 4.77 -16.38 -1.63
C MET A 77 5.12 -17.57 -0.73
N LEU A 78 6.32 -18.14 -0.84
CA LEU A 78 6.75 -19.36 -0.15
C LEU A 78 5.71 -20.50 -0.31
N PRO A 79 5.45 -20.98 -1.53
CA PRO A 79 4.42 -21.96 -1.80
C PRO A 79 4.69 -23.31 -1.11
N LEU A 80 3.61 -24.00 -0.72
CA LEU A 80 3.67 -25.26 0.05
C LEU A 80 3.41 -26.50 -0.78
N HIS A 81 2.75 -26.31 -1.92
CA HIS A 81 2.26 -27.38 -2.76
C HIS A 81 2.63 -27.07 -4.21
N ALA A 82 2.84 -28.13 -5.00
CA ALA A 82 3.16 -28.00 -6.42
C ALA A 82 2.08 -27.21 -7.18
N SER A 83 0.81 -27.37 -6.81
CA SER A 83 -0.30 -26.59 -7.37
C SER A 83 -0.14 -25.08 -7.17
N SER A 84 0.39 -24.64 -6.02
CA SER A 84 0.68 -23.23 -5.75
C SER A 84 1.83 -22.71 -6.61
N ILE A 85 2.87 -23.53 -6.81
CA ILE A 85 3.97 -23.19 -7.74
C ILE A 85 3.41 -23.01 -9.15
N THR A 86 2.63 -23.96 -9.64
CA THR A 86 2.01 -23.88 -10.97
C THR A 86 1.13 -22.63 -11.11
N ALA A 87 0.35 -22.30 -10.08
CA ALA A 87 -0.49 -21.10 -10.07
C ALA A 87 0.33 -19.81 -10.15
N ILE A 88 1.45 -19.73 -9.42
CA ILE A 88 2.36 -18.57 -9.46
C ILE A 88 3.02 -18.44 -10.85
N LEU A 89 3.49 -19.56 -11.40
CA LEU A 89 4.26 -19.56 -12.65
C LEU A 89 3.39 -19.46 -13.93
N ALA A 90 2.08 -19.66 -13.81
CA ALA A 90 1.14 -19.54 -14.93
C ALA A 90 1.24 -18.18 -15.64
N GLN A 91 1.41 -17.09 -14.89
CA GLN A 91 1.56 -15.75 -15.47
C GLN A 91 2.89 -15.58 -16.21
N SER A 92 3.96 -16.24 -15.75
CA SER A 92 5.29 -16.20 -16.37
C SER A 92 5.44 -17.17 -17.55
N ARG A 93 4.39 -17.94 -17.89
CA ARG A 93 4.41 -19.01 -18.92
C ARG A 93 5.54 -20.02 -18.71
N ILE A 94 5.92 -20.25 -17.46
CA ILE A 94 6.91 -21.25 -17.07
C ILE A 94 6.16 -22.49 -16.61
N ALA A 95 6.47 -23.63 -17.24
CA ALA A 95 6.04 -24.94 -16.78
C ALA A 95 7.25 -25.67 -16.21
N LEU A 96 7.14 -26.11 -14.96
CA LEU A 96 8.14 -26.95 -14.32
C LEU A 96 7.70 -28.41 -14.41
N SER A 97 8.65 -29.33 -14.59
CA SER A 97 8.38 -30.75 -14.42
C SER A 97 8.09 -31.08 -12.95
N ASP A 98 7.52 -32.26 -12.69
CA ASP A 98 7.28 -32.73 -11.32
C ASP A 98 8.57 -32.78 -10.49
N ALA A 99 9.67 -33.21 -11.11
CA ALA A 99 10.99 -33.24 -10.48
C ALA A 99 11.51 -31.83 -10.13
N GLN A 100 11.33 -30.86 -11.03
CA GLN A 100 11.71 -29.46 -10.75
C GLN A 100 10.83 -28.85 -9.67
N SER A 101 9.53 -29.15 -9.67
CA SER A 101 8.58 -28.67 -8.67
C SER A 101 8.88 -29.24 -7.28
N ALA A 102 9.22 -30.53 -7.19
CA ALA A 102 9.65 -31.16 -5.95
C ALA A 102 10.93 -30.50 -5.41
N LYS A 103 11.94 -30.32 -6.27
CA LYS A 103 13.19 -29.66 -5.90
C LYS A 103 12.98 -28.21 -5.44
N CYS A 104 12.07 -27.48 -6.09
CA CYS A 104 11.68 -26.14 -5.67
C CYS A 104 11.10 -26.14 -4.25
N LEU A 105 10.17 -27.05 -3.96
CA LEU A 105 9.56 -27.20 -2.63
C LEU A 105 10.61 -27.58 -1.57
N ASP A 106 11.55 -28.45 -1.89
CA ASP A 106 12.64 -28.83 -0.98
C ASP A 106 13.50 -27.63 -0.60
N ILE A 107 13.85 -26.79 -1.58
CA ILE A 107 14.60 -25.55 -1.32
C ILE A 107 13.76 -24.61 -0.45
N ILE A 108 12.50 -24.35 -0.81
CA ILE A 108 11.60 -23.46 -0.05
C ILE A 108 11.44 -23.93 1.40
N ALA A 109 11.33 -25.24 1.63
CA ALA A 109 11.13 -25.82 2.96
C ALA A 109 12.28 -25.46 3.93
N LYS A 110 13.54 -25.48 3.47
CA LYS A 110 14.72 -25.13 4.29
C LYS A 110 14.65 -23.73 4.91
N PHE A 111 14.06 -22.79 4.19
CA PHE A 111 13.98 -21.39 4.61
C PHE A 111 12.69 -21.06 5.33
N ARG A 112 11.66 -21.91 5.22
CA ARG A 112 10.38 -21.70 5.88
C ARG A 112 10.48 -21.75 7.40
N GLU A 113 11.35 -22.61 7.92
CA GLU A 113 11.64 -22.68 9.36
C GLU A 113 12.29 -21.39 9.90
N ARG A 114 12.86 -20.58 9.01
CA ARG A 114 13.53 -19.31 9.33
C ARG A 114 12.64 -18.09 9.04
N MET A 115 11.34 -18.33 8.88
CA MET A 115 10.40 -17.24 8.62
C MET A 115 10.41 -16.22 9.75
N VAL A 116 10.47 -14.95 9.37
CA VAL A 116 10.33 -13.82 10.29
C VAL A 116 8.85 -13.63 10.59
N ALA A 117 8.51 -13.56 11.87
CA ALA A 117 7.14 -13.27 12.29
C ALA A 117 6.73 -11.88 11.79
N PRO A 118 5.49 -11.71 11.30
CA PRO A 118 5.01 -10.38 10.94
C PRO A 118 5.03 -9.48 12.18
N PRO A 119 5.38 -8.19 12.04
CA PRO A 119 5.31 -7.26 13.16
C PRO A 119 3.88 -7.24 13.74
N PRO A 120 3.74 -7.03 15.07
CA PRO A 120 2.43 -6.87 15.66
C PRO A 120 1.69 -5.74 14.94
N PRO A 121 0.36 -5.87 14.75
CA PRO A 121 -0.42 -4.79 14.15
C PRO A 121 -0.17 -3.51 14.96
N PRO A 122 -0.04 -2.34 14.30
CA PRO A 122 0.06 -1.09 15.03
C PRO A 122 -1.14 -0.99 15.98
N GLU A 123 -0.87 -0.68 17.24
CA GLU A 123 -1.93 -0.38 18.20
C GLU A 123 -2.78 0.72 17.58
N VAL A 124 -3.99 0.36 17.14
CA VAL A 124 -4.94 1.33 16.60
C VAL A 124 -5.17 2.30 17.76
N PRO A 125 -4.77 3.58 17.67
CA PRO A 125 -5.17 4.52 18.70
C PRO A 125 -6.69 4.45 18.73
N ALA A 126 -7.25 4.15 19.90
CA ALA A 126 -8.69 4.09 20.12
C ALA A 126 -9.30 5.29 19.38
N PRO A 127 -10.39 5.09 18.59
CA PRO A 127 -10.96 6.16 17.80
C PRO A 127 -11.07 7.37 18.73
N GLN A 128 -10.30 8.42 18.43
CA GLN A 128 -10.33 9.63 19.23
C GLN A 128 -11.79 10.03 19.25
N ALA A 129 -12.40 9.88 20.42
CA ALA A 129 -13.79 10.20 20.63
C ALA A 129 -13.99 11.58 20.04
N ALA A 130 -14.98 11.70 19.14
CA ALA A 130 -15.37 12.93 18.51
C ALA A 130 -15.43 14.04 19.57
N ALA A 131 -14.37 14.83 19.62
CA ALA A 131 -14.26 16.03 20.41
C ALA A 131 -14.27 17.18 19.40
N GLU A 132 -15.40 17.34 18.72
CA GLU A 132 -15.87 18.66 18.31
C GLU A 132 -17.01 19.00 19.26
N GLY A 133 -16.65 19.73 20.31
CA GLY A 133 -17.61 20.36 21.19
C GLY A 133 -18.18 21.63 20.55
N ALA A 134 -19.48 21.78 20.76
CA ALA A 134 -20.18 23.03 21.04
C ALA A 134 -20.27 24.11 19.95
N GLU A 135 -21.43 24.15 19.28
CA GLU A 135 -22.27 25.36 19.30
C GLU A 135 -23.68 24.96 19.74
N GLY A 136 -24.10 25.49 20.90
CA GLY A 136 -25.42 25.26 21.47
C GLY A 136 -26.49 26.05 20.72
N SER A 137 -27.60 25.39 20.40
CA SER A 137 -28.86 26.07 20.08
C SER A 137 -29.78 25.96 21.30
N GLU A 138 -29.69 26.94 22.20
CA GLU A 138 -30.76 27.19 23.17
C GLU A 138 -32.00 27.70 22.41
N SER A 139 -33.06 26.89 22.45
CA SER A 139 -34.39 27.28 21.99
C SER A 139 -35.01 28.28 22.97
N LYS A 140 -35.19 29.54 22.53
CA LYS A 140 -36.17 30.48 23.12
C LYS A 140 -37.33 30.67 22.14
N PRO A 141 -38.60 30.61 22.61
CA PRO A 141 -39.76 30.82 21.75
C PRO A 141 -39.91 32.29 21.37
N ALA A 142 -40.27 32.53 20.10
CA ALA A 142 -40.48 33.85 19.53
C ALA A 142 -41.71 34.52 20.14
N GLU A 143 -41.49 35.67 20.80
CA GLU A 143 -42.54 36.61 21.18
C GLU A 143 -42.76 37.60 20.02
N SER A 144 -44.03 37.79 19.72
CA SER A 144 -44.62 38.73 18.77
C SER A 144 -44.18 40.17 18.95
N GLY A 145 -43.92 40.90 17.85
CA GLY A 145 -43.85 42.36 17.90
C GLY A 145 -43.14 42.99 16.71
N GLU A 146 -43.84 43.13 15.59
CA GLU A 146 -43.53 44.18 14.59
C GLU A 146 -43.61 45.55 15.30
N PRO A 147 -42.72 46.51 15.00
CA PRO A 147 -43.25 47.62 14.21
C PRO A 147 -42.25 48.37 13.31
N ALA A 148 -42.89 49.12 12.41
CA ALA A 148 -42.51 50.44 11.92
C ALA A 148 -41.48 50.54 10.78
N SER A 149 -42.06 50.64 9.59
CA SER A 149 -41.47 51.18 8.38
C SER A 149 -41.50 52.73 8.34
N LYS A 150 -40.53 53.29 7.57
CA LYS A 150 -40.35 54.68 7.06
C LYS A 150 -39.39 55.57 7.87
N PRO A 151 -38.51 56.35 7.20
CA PRO A 151 -38.88 57.56 6.42
C PRO A 151 -38.35 57.53 4.97
N SER A 152 -39.09 58.02 3.96
CA SER A 152 -39.25 59.43 3.51
C SER A 152 -38.10 59.94 2.63
N GLY A 153 -38.40 60.26 1.37
CA GLY A 153 -37.55 60.99 0.43
C GLY A 153 -38.27 61.16 -0.91
N ALA A 154 -38.57 62.41 -1.27
CA ALA A 154 -39.61 62.81 -2.22
C ALA A 154 -39.13 63.10 -3.65
N ALA A 155 -40.12 63.10 -4.55
CA ALA A 155 -40.35 64.05 -5.66
C ALA A 155 -39.87 63.73 -7.10
N LYS A 156 -40.92 63.57 -7.95
CA LYS A 156 -41.17 64.14 -9.30
C LYS A 156 -40.27 63.76 -10.49
N SER A 157 -40.90 63.13 -11.49
CA SER A 157 -41.29 63.85 -12.72
C SER A 157 -42.33 63.05 -13.53
N GLU A 158 -43.46 63.69 -13.81
CA GLU A 158 -44.35 63.38 -14.92
C GLU A 158 -43.85 64.13 -16.16
N SER A 159 -43.85 63.50 -17.34
CA SER A 159 -44.69 63.91 -18.48
C SER A 159 -44.26 63.26 -19.80
N LYS A 160 -45.22 62.47 -20.32
CA LYS A 160 -45.70 62.38 -21.71
C LYS A 160 -44.70 62.39 -22.87
N SER A 161 -44.70 61.25 -23.56
CA SER A 161 -45.03 61.21 -24.99
C SER A 161 -46.47 60.67 -25.16
N LYS A 162 -47.44 61.59 -25.29
CA LYS A 162 -48.54 61.70 -26.28
C LYS A 162 -49.70 62.53 -25.73
#